data_AF-A0A946CC85-F1
#
_entry.id   AF-A0A946CC85-F1
#
_cell.length_a   1.000
_cell.length_b   1.000
_cell.length_c   1.000
_cell.angle_alpha   90.00
_cell.angle_beta   90.00
_cell.angle_gamma   90.00
#
_symmetry.space_group_name_H-M   'P 1'
#
loop_
_entity.id
_entity.type
_entity.pdbx_description
1 polymer ?
#
loop_
_entity_poly.entity_id
_entity_poly.type
_entity_poly.pdbx_seq_one_letter_code
_entity_poly.pdbx_strand_id
1 'polypeptide(L)'
;SSKDYDLLERNLQIQKDIHTTVGELDFLLRNLKTHQLIHLELATKFYLAVGSDLPGPDARDNYFKKLSHLQQHQLRIPKKHQDYLPSNYRNENIKTQQLVYGCLFDHIEAQTISNPEFSNPKCRRGKWLHLSEVSRHFPTDQEFQIVPKTLWPVPLKLLSRAPLESWNPPEILEKCTMVRVPSDLTPYFIAPTNYPHYEGTL
;
A
#
# COMPACT_ATOMS: atom_id res chain seq x y z
N SER A 1 4.08 14.71 -18.96
CA SER A 1 3.74 14.16 -20.29
C SER A 1 4.63 12.95 -20.54
N SER A 2 4.05 11.80 -20.91
CA SER A 2 4.80 10.59 -21.27
C SER A 2 4.89 10.50 -22.80
N LYS A 3 6.00 9.97 -23.33
CA LYS A 3 6.15 9.78 -24.79
C LYS A 3 5.39 8.57 -25.32
N ASP A 4 5.00 7.65 -24.44
CA ASP A 4 4.42 6.36 -24.81
C ASP A 4 2.93 6.25 -24.46
N TYR A 5 2.42 7.15 -23.63
CA TYR A 5 1.05 7.08 -23.11
C TYR A 5 0.41 8.45 -22.97
N ASP A 6 -0.84 8.54 -23.42
CA ASP A 6 -1.73 9.66 -23.15
C ASP A 6 -2.63 9.35 -21.97
N LEU A 7 -2.79 10.32 -21.08
CA LEU A 7 -3.78 10.28 -20.01
C LEU A 7 -5.10 10.81 -20.57
N LEU A 8 -6.13 9.96 -20.58
CA LEU A 8 -7.46 10.34 -21.04
C LEU A 8 -8.35 10.80 -19.88
N GLU A 9 -8.39 10.02 -18.80
CA GLU A 9 -9.23 10.30 -17.63
C GLU A 9 -8.51 9.99 -16.32
N ARG A 10 -8.90 10.69 -15.26
CA ARG A 10 -8.50 10.42 -13.87
C ARG A 10 -9.74 10.26 -13.00
N ASN A 11 -9.75 9.24 -12.13
CA ASN A 11 -10.83 8.97 -11.19
C ASN A 11 -12.22 8.98 -11.88
N LEU A 12 -12.32 8.29 -13.02
CA LEU A 12 -13.55 8.25 -13.80
C LEU A 12 -14.59 7.40 -13.07
N GLN A 13 -15.59 8.06 -12.48
CA GLN A 13 -16.69 7.37 -11.83
C GLN A 13 -17.60 6.68 -12.85
N ILE A 14 -17.91 5.42 -12.58
CA ILE A 14 -18.85 4.63 -13.37
C ILE A 14 -20.18 4.62 -12.64
N GLN A 15 -21.13 5.39 -13.15
CA GLN A 15 -22.43 5.58 -12.54
C GLN A 15 -23.49 4.84 -13.35
N LYS A 16 -24.27 3.99 -12.68
CA LYS A 16 -25.43 3.34 -13.28
C LYS A 16 -26.61 4.32 -13.43
N ASP A 17 -26.73 5.21 -12.47
CA ASP A 17 -27.69 6.31 -12.39
C ASP A 17 -27.16 7.40 -11.44
N ILE A 18 -27.90 8.49 -11.29
CA ILE A 18 -27.50 9.67 -10.48
C ILE A 18 -27.28 9.35 -8.98
N HIS A 19 -27.77 8.22 -8.49
CA HIS A 19 -27.64 7.82 -7.08
C HIS A 19 -26.70 6.64 -6.87
N THR A 20 -26.27 5.96 -7.95
CA THR A 20 -25.58 4.68 -7.87
C THR A 20 -24.26 4.69 -8.63
N THR A 21 -23.15 4.81 -7.89
CA THR A 21 -21.81 4.55 -8.42
C THR A 21 -21.48 3.06 -8.28
N VAL A 22 -21.16 2.42 -9.40
CA VAL A 22 -20.86 0.97 -9.47
C VAL A 22 -19.35 0.68 -9.55
N GLY A 23 -18.53 1.72 -9.69
CA GLY A 23 -17.08 1.62 -9.71
C GLY A 23 -16.41 2.94 -10.05
N GLU A 24 -15.08 2.94 -10.05
CA GLU A 24 -14.24 4.05 -10.49
C GLU A 24 -13.05 3.48 -11.28
N LEU A 25 -12.57 4.21 -12.29
CA LEU A 25 -11.30 3.93 -12.95
C LEU A 25 -10.29 5.00 -12.52
N ASP A 26 -9.28 4.62 -11.72
CA ASP A 26 -8.24 5.55 -11.25
C ASP A 26 -7.58 6.32 -12.40
N PHE A 27 -7.15 5.58 -13.44
CA PHE A 27 -6.61 6.16 -14.66
C PHE A 27 -7.11 5.40 -15.89
N LEU A 28 -7.54 6.14 -16.90
CA LEU A 28 -7.72 5.64 -18.25
C LEU A 28 -6.63 6.21 -19.15
N LEU A 29 -5.80 5.34 -19.71
CA LEU A 29 -4.66 5.69 -20.53
C LEU A 29 -4.83 5.17 -21.95
N ARG A 30 -4.21 5.83 -22.91
CA ARG A 30 -4.04 5.31 -24.28
C ARG A 30 -2.56 5.04 -24.53
N ASN A 31 -2.23 3.79 -24.88
CA ASN A 31 -0.89 3.49 -25.40
C ASN A 31 -0.74 4.11 -26.80
N LEU A 32 0.24 4.99 -27.00
CA LEU A 32 0.40 5.74 -28.24
C LEU A 32 0.91 4.89 -29.42
N LYS A 33 1.53 3.75 -29.14
CA LYS A 33 2.06 2.84 -30.18
C LYS A 33 1.02 1.83 -30.64
N THR A 34 0.21 1.32 -29.71
CA THR A 34 -0.78 0.26 -30.01
C THR A 34 -2.21 0.76 -30.06
N HIS A 35 -2.44 2.03 -29.70
CA HIS A 35 -3.75 2.64 -29.49
C HIS A 35 -4.65 1.99 -28.43
N GLN A 36 -4.17 0.95 -27.74
CA GLN A 36 -4.88 0.21 -26.70
C GLN A 36 -5.26 1.10 -25.52
N LEU A 37 -6.53 1.07 -25.12
CA LEU A 37 -6.98 1.67 -23.87
C LEU A 37 -6.60 0.80 -22.68
N ILE A 38 -6.10 1.44 -21.62
CA ILE A 38 -5.65 0.78 -20.40
C ILE A 38 -6.35 1.44 -19.22
N HIS A 39 -7.14 0.67 -18.47
CA HIS A 39 -7.50 1.04 -17.11
C HIS A 39 -6.33 0.65 -16.22
N LEU A 40 -5.70 1.62 -15.58
CA LEU A 40 -4.62 1.38 -14.64
C LEU A 40 -5.14 1.66 -13.22
N GLU A 41 -5.34 0.58 -12.46
CA GLU A 41 -5.66 0.64 -11.02
C GLU A 41 -4.38 0.91 -10.21
N LEU A 42 -4.40 1.91 -9.35
CA LEU A 42 -3.29 2.25 -8.45
C LEU A 42 -3.64 1.94 -7.01
N ALA A 43 -2.70 1.33 -6.30
CA ALA A 43 -2.82 1.19 -4.86
C ALA A 43 -1.50 1.39 -4.16
N THR A 44 -1.54 2.03 -3.00
CA THR A 44 -0.43 2.01 -2.04
C THR A 44 -0.77 1.07 -0.89
N LYS A 45 0.08 0.08 -0.61
CA LYS A 45 -0.18 -0.96 0.41
C LYS A 45 1.03 -1.26 1.28
N PHE A 46 0.80 -1.39 2.59
CA PHE A 46 1.80 -1.79 3.57
C PHE A 46 1.20 -2.88 4.43
N TYR A 47 1.94 -3.96 4.65
CA TYR A 47 1.46 -5.10 5.42
C TYR A 47 2.56 -5.61 6.35
N LEU A 48 2.16 -5.99 7.56
CA LEU A 48 3.01 -6.54 8.61
C LEU A 48 2.70 -8.03 8.71
N ALA A 49 3.71 -8.87 8.57
CA ALA A 49 3.56 -10.32 8.71
C ALA A 49 3.41 -10.67 10.18
N VAL A 50 2.21 -11.14 10.55
CA VAL A 50 1.87 -11.60 11.90
C VAL A 50 1.46 -13.07 11.80
N GLY A 51 2.42 -13.97 12.03
CA GLY A 51 2.23 -15.39 11.76
C GLY A 51 1.96 -15.64 10.27
N SER A 52 0.83 -16.26 9.94
CA SER A 52 0.37 -16.49 8.57
C SER A 52 -0.47 -15.34 7.99
N ASP A 53 -0.82 -14.34 8.80
CA ASP A 53 -1.65 -13.22 8.37
C ASP A 53 -0.80 -11.99 8.00
N LEU A 54 -1.42 -11.10 7.23
CA LEU A 54 -0.82 -9.88 6.69
C LEU A 54 -1.76 -8.68 6.89
N PRO A 55 -2.02 -8.28 8.15
CA PRO A 55 -2.68 -7.01 8.44
C PRO A 55 -1.84 -5.81 7.98
N GLY A 56 -2.51 -4.72 7.67
CA GLY A 56 -1.86 -3.42 7.46
C GLY A 56 -1.53 -2.76 8.80
N PRO A 57 -0.81 -1.62 8.79
CA PRO A 57 -0.58 -0.81 9.99
C PRO A 57 -1.88 -0.48 10.75
N ASP A 58 -3.00 -0.37 10.01
CA ASP A 58 -4.36 -0.50 10.53
C ASP A 58 -4.83 -1.93 10.26
N ALA A 59 -5.08 -2.71 11.31
CA ALA A 59 -5.36 -4.14 11.19
C ALA A 59 -6.68 -4.47 10.46
N ARG A 60 -7.56 -3.47 10.25
CA ARG A 60 -8.75 -3.63 9.41
C ARG A 60 -8.39 -3.80 7.94
N ASP A 61 -7.26 -3.25 7.52
CA ASP A 61 -6.67 -3.56 6.22
C ASP A 61 -5.98 -4.91 6.29
N ASN A 62 -6.26 -5.79 5.34
CA ASN A 62 -5.68 -7.12 5.27
C ASN A 62 -5.34 -7.50 3.83
N TYR A 63 -4.17 -8.09 3.62
CA TYR A 63 -3.67 -8.45 2.29
C TYR A 63 -4.69 -9.27 1.49
N PHE A 64 -5.15 -10.38 2.07
CA PHE A 64 -6.02 -11.34 1.38
C PHE A 64 -7.39 -10.74 1.06
N LYS A 65 -7.97 -9.98 2.00
CA LYS A 65 -9.23 -9.26 1.75
C LYS A 65 -9.10 -8.24 0.61
N LYS A 66 -8.01 -7.46 0.60
CA LYS A 66 -7.78 -6.46 -0.46
C LYS A 66 -7.47 -7.11 -1.81
N LEU A 67 -6.70 -8.20 -1.83
CA LEU A 67 -6.41 -8.95 -3.04
C LEU A 67 -7.69 -9.53 -3.66
N SER A 68 -8.54 -10.16 -2.84
CA SER A 68 -9.84 -10.69 -3.28
C SER A 68 -10.73 -9.59 -3.86
N HIS A 69 -10.86 -8.45 -3.16
CA HIS A 69 -11.64 -7.32 -3.65
C HIS A 69 -11.11 -6.76 -4.97
N LEU A 70 -9.79 -6.62 -5.11
CA LEU A 70 -9.14 -6.17 -6.34
C LEU A 70 -9.48 -7.10 -7.52
N GLN A 71 -9.29 -8.41 -7.36
CA GLN A 71 -9.52 -9.40 -8.41
C GLN A 71 -10.99 -9.61 -8.79
N GLN A 72 -11.88 -9.55 -7.80
CA GLN A 72 -13.31 -9.84 -7.99
C GLN A 72 -14.11 -8.60 -8.40
N HIS A 73 -13.63 -7.39 -8.07
CA HIS A 73 -14.33 -6.15 -8.32
C HIS A 73 -13.53 -5.19 -9.21
N GLN A 74 -12.51 -4.52 -8.67
CA GLN A 74 -11.85 -3.37 -9.32
C GLN A 74 -11.32 -3.72 -10.72
N LEU A 75 -10.59 -4.84 -10.85
CA LEU A 75 -10.01 -5.22 -12.14
C LEU A 75 -11.06 -5.60 -13.20
N ARG A 76 -12.31 -5.84 -12.78
CA ARG A 76 -13.41 -6.25 -13.64
C ARG A 76 -14.33 -5.10 -14.02
N ILE A 77 -14.17 -3.90 -13.45
CA ILE A 77 -15.10 -2.78 -13.66
C ILE A 77 -15.31 -2.47 -15.16
N PRO A 78 -14.27 -2.27 -16.00
CA PRO A 78 -14.49 -1.92 -17.40
C PRO A 78 -15.32 -2.95 -18.16
N LYS A 79 -15.12 -4.24 -17.85
CA LYS A 79 -15.85 -5.34 -18.50
C LYS A 79 -17.25 -5.53 -17.93
N LYS A 80 -17.42 -5.42 -16.60
CA LYS A 80 -18.70 -5.69 -15.92
C LYS A 80 -19.70 -4.54 -16.10
N HIS A 81 -19.20 -3.32 -16.25
CA HIS A 81 -19.99 -2.09 -16.28
C HIS A 81 -19.79 -1.32 -17.59
N GLN A 82 -19.52 -2.05 -18.68
CA GLN A 82 -19.25 -1.49 -20.01
C GLN A 82 -20.35 -0.54 -20.48
N ASP A 83 -21.61 -0.88 -20.27
CA ASP A 83 -22.77 -0.05 -20.68
C ASP A 83 -22.83 1.30 -19.95
N TYR A 84 -22.22 1.40 -18.77
CA TYR A 84 -22.17 2.61 -17.95
C TYR A 84 -20.91 3.45 -18.21
N LEU A 85 -20.01 2.98 -19.08
CA LEU A 85 -18.89 3.81 -19.53
C LEU A 85 -19.39 4.99 -20.39
N PRO A 86 -18.64 6.11 -20.41
CA PRO A 86 -18.81 7.16 -21.39
C PRO A 86 -18.85 6.60 -22.82
N SER A 87 -19.65 7.23 -23.69
CA SER A 87 -19.97 6.71 -25.03
C SER A 87 -18.74 6.49 -25.91
N ASN A 88 -17.71 7.32 -25.76
CA ASN A 88 -16.42 7.22 -26.44
C ASN A 88 -15.56 6.02 -26.01
N TYR A 89 -15.90 5.34 -24.90
CA TYR A 89 -15.17 4.17 -24.40
C TYR A 89 -15.99 2.88 -24.42
N ARG A 90 -17.32 2.97 -24.57
CA ARG A 90 -18.24 1.84 -24.45
C ARG A 90 -17.94 0.69 -25.42
N ASN A 91 -17.47 0.99 -26.63
CA ASN A 91 -17.14 -0.02 -27.65
C ASN A 91 -15.64 -0.34 -27.73
N GLU A 92 -14.84 0.26 -26.87
CA GLU A 92 -13.39 0.05 -26.85
C GLU A 92 -13.05 -1.19 -26.02
N ASN A 93 -12.05 -1.95 -26.47
CA ASN A 93 -11.46 -2.98 -25.64
C ASN A 93 -10.55 -2.31 -24.61
N ILE A 94 -10.93 -2.30 -23.32
CA ILE A 94 -10.11 -1.72 -22.25
C ILE A 94 -9.35 -2.82 -21.53
N LYS A 95 -8.01 -2.77 -21.60
CA LYS A 95 -7.15 -3.70 -20.88
C LYS A 95 -6.91 -3.21 -19.46
N THR A 96 -7.40 -3.94 -18.47
CA THR A 96 -7.12 -3.61 -17.07
C THR A 96 -5.70 -4.03 -16.68
N GLN A 97 -5.00 -3.12 -16.00
CA GLN A 97 -3.69 -3.32 -15.41
C GLN A 97 -3.70 -2.75 -13.99
N GLN A 98 -2.75 -3.18 -13.16
CA GLN A 98 -2.61 -2.68 -11.80
C GLN A 98 -1.17 -2.32 -11.51
N LEU A 99 -0.98 -1.30 -10.69
CA LEU A 99 0.30 -0.94 -10.09
C LEU A 99 0.10 -0.77 -8.58
N VAL A 100 0.46 -1.81 -7.85
CA VAL A 100 0.44 -1.80 -6.38
C VAL A 100 1.84 -1.46 -5.90
N TYR A 101 1.97 -0.28 -5.29
CA TYR A 101 3.22 0.17 -4.70
C TYR A 101 3.18 0.00 -3.18
N GLY A 102 4.27 -0.47 -2.58
CA GLY A 102 4.18 -0.88 -1.19
C GLY A 102 5.45 -1.42 -0.58
N CYS A 103 5.29 -1.97 0.62
CA CYS A 103 6.34 -2.65 1.36
C CYS A 103 5.73 -3.73 2.26
N LEU A 104 6.37 -4.90 2.32
CA LEU A 104 6.06 -5.96 3.28
C LEU A 104 7.01 -5.84 4.48
N PHE A 105 6.50 -6.03 5.68
CA PHE A 105 7.30 -5.95 6.90
C PHE A 105 7.27 -7.30 7.59
N ASP A 106 8.43 -7.93 7.72
CA ASP A 106 8.59 -9.15 8.50
C ASP A 106 8.92 -8.77 9.95
N HIS A 107 8.53 -9.58 10.94
CA HIS A 107 8.92 -9.29 12.33
C HIS A 107 10.44 -9.20 12.44
N ILE A 108 10.97 -8.36 13.33
CA ILE A 108 12.41 -8.15 13.47
C ILE A 108 13.15 -9.45 13.82
N GLU A 109 12.51 -10.32 14.61
CA GLU A 109 12.99 -11.65 15.01
C GLU A 109 12.60 -12.78 14.02
N ALA A 110 11.90 -12.47 12.92
CA ALA A 110 11.46 -13.50 11.98
C ALA A 110 12.64 -14.21 11.30
N GLN A 111 12.68 -15.54 11.41
CA GLN A 111 13.69 -16.40 10.79
C GLN A 111 13.41 -16.66 9.30
N THR A 112 12.15 -16.54 8.90
CA THR A 112 11.70 -16.70 7.52
C THR A 112 10.98 -15.44 7.05
N ILE A 113 11.12 -15.15 5.76
CA ILE A 113 10.41 -14.04 5.13
C ILE A 113 8.99 -14.48 4.76
N SER A 114 8.01 -13.63 4.99
CA SER A 114 6.65 -13.86 4.52
C SER A 114 6.61 -13.76 3.00
N ASN A 115 6.00 -14.73 2.33
CA ASN A 115 5.92 -14.80 0.88
C ASN A 115 4.47 -15.03 0.43
N PRO A 116 3.59 -14.01 0.54
CA PRO A 116 2.21 -14.15 0.12
C PRO A 116 2.09 -14.34 -1.39
N GLU A 117 1.09 -15.12 -1.78
CA GLU A 117 0.70 -15.31 -3.18
C GLU A 117 0.41 -13.96 -3.85
N PHE A 118 0.74 -13.81 -5.13
CA PHE A 118 0.58 -12.57 -5.90
C PHE A 118 1.41 -11.37 -5.42
N SER A 119 2.37 -11.57 -4.52
CA SER A 119 3.40 -10.57 -4.24
C SER A 119 4.53 -10.63 -5.26
N ASN A 120 5.15 -9.47 -5.52
CA ASN A 120 6.40 -9.43 -6.27
C ASN A 120 7.52 -9.96 -5.35
N PRO A 121 8.30 -10.99 -5.74
CA PRO A 121 9.42 -11.49 -4.93
C PRO A 121 10.48 -10.41 -4.64
N LYS A 122 10.54 -9.37 -5.48
CA LYS A 122 11.41 -8.20 -5.35
C LYS A 122 10.70 -6.99 -4.75
N CYS A 123 9.52 -7.18 -4.13
CA CYS A 123 8.84 -6.10 -3.42
C CYS A 123 9.76 -5.55 -2.31
N ARG A 124 9.56 -4.28 -1.97
CA ARG A 124 10.32 -3.69 -0.87
C ARG A 124 9.96 -4.36 0.43
N ARG A 125 10.97 -4.47 1.29
CA ARG A 125 10.81 -5.03 2.61
C ARG A 125 11.36 -4.11 3.69
N GLY A 126 10.74 -4.23 4.86
CA GLY A 126 11.19 -3.63 6.10
C GLY A 126 11.00 -4.60 7.25
N LYS A 127 11.16 -4.10 8.47
CA LYS A 127 10.96 -4.86 9.69
C LYS A 127 9.87 -4.25 10.55
N TRP A 128 9.22 -5.04 11.38
CA TRP A 128 8.33 -4.49 12.40
C TRP A 128 8.58 -5.17 13.74
N LEU A 129 8.20 -4.49 14.81
CA LEU A 129 8.28 -4.95 16.19
C LEU A 129 7.29 -4.16 17.04
N HIS A 130 6.93 -4.69 18.20
CA HIS A 130 6.18 -3.95 19.20
C HIS A 130 7.05 -2.92 19.92
N LEU A 131 6.41 -1.87 20.43
CA LEU A 131 7.05 -0.87 21.27
C LEU A 131 7.80 -1.50 22.46
N SER A 132 7.23 -2.53 23.07
CA SER A 132 7.82 -3.27 24.20
C SER A 132 9.12 -4.01 23.84
N GLU A 133 9.41 -4.19 22.56
CA GLU A 133 10.57 -4.94 22.07
C GLU A 133 11.72 -4.03 21.67
N VAL A 134 11.49 -2.71 21.56
CA VAL A 134 12.49 -1.76 21.07
C VAL A 134 13.79 -1.81 21.87
N SER A 135 13.70 -1.86 23.20
CA SER A 135 14.87 -1.92 24.09
C SER A 135 15.66 -3.23 23.99
N ARG A 136 15.09 -4.29 23.42
CA ARG A 136 15.79 -5.57 23.16
C ARG A 136 16.64 -5.50 21.89
N HIS A 137 16.22 -4.70 20.92
CA HIS A 137 16.81 -4.68 19.57
C HIS A 137 17.65 -3.44 19.27
N PHE A 138 17.47 -2.38 20.05
CA PHE A 138 18.15 -1.11 19.85
C PHE A 138 18.77 -0.62 21.16
N PRO A 139 19.93 0.06 21.11
CA PRO A 139 20.55 0.64 22.28
C PRO A 139 19.71 1.78 22.87
N THR A 140 19.95 2.12 24.13
CA THR A 140 19.15 3.14 24.85
C THR A 140 19.26 4.54 24.25
N ASP A 141 20.38 4.86 23.59
CA ASP A 141 20.65 6.13 22.92
C ASP A 141 20.28 6.11 21.41
N GLN A 142 19.55 5.08 20.97
CA GLN A 142 19.12 4.99 19.57
C GLN A 142 18.19 6.15 19.20
N GLU A 143 18.63 6.94 18.22
CA GLU A 143 17.77 7.94 17.59
C GLU A 143 16.81 7.27 16.59
N PHE A 144 15.52 7.56 16.74
CA PHE A 144 14.51 7.22 15.75
C PHE A 144 13.88 8.48 15.18
N GLN A 145 13.49 8.40 13.91
CA GLN A 145 12.82 9.49 13.22
C GLN A 145 11.53 8.98 12.56
N ILE A 146 10.41 9.62 12.87
CA ILE A 146 9.10 9.27 12.33
C ILE A 146 9.09 9.58 10.84
N VAL A 147 8.66 8.60 10.05
CA VAL A 147 8.38 8.75 8.63
C VAL A 147 6.89 9.07 8.48
N PRO A 148 6.52 10.29 8.05
CA PRO A 148 5.13 10.65 7.77
C PRO A 148 4.46 9.68 6.81
N LYS A 149 3.16 9.44 6.98
CA LYS A 149 2.40 8.48 6.16
C LYS A 149 2.50 8.74 4.64
N THR A 150 2.56 10.02 4.25
CA THR A 150 2.75 10.44 2.85
C THR A 150 4.10 10.04 2.26
N LEU A 151 5.10 9.80 3.12
CA LEU A 151 6.46 9.40 2.73
C LEU A 151 6.73 7.91 2.89
N TRP A 152 5.82 7.12 3.46
CA TRP A 152 5.95 5.66 3.54
C TRP A 152 6.26 4.98 2.18
N PRO A 153 5.72 5.45 1.04
CA PRO A 153 6.05 4.86 -0.24
C PRO A 153 7.46 5.23 -0.73
N VAL A 154 8.20 6.14 -0.09
CA VAL A 154 9.49 6.60 -0.59
C VAL A 154 10.61 5.69 -0.03
N PRO A 155 11.52 5.14 -0.87
CA PRO A 155 12.68 4.41 -0.38
C PRO A 155 13.52 5.25 0.58
N LEU A 156 13.84 4.74 1.78
CA LEU A 156 14.53 5.51 2.83
C LEU A 156 15.87 6.14 2.38
N LYS A 157 16.59 5.50 1.45
CA LYS A 157 17.81 6.08 0.86
C LYS A 157 17.60 7.48 0.27
N LEU A 158 16.42 7.76 -0.28
CA LEU A 158 16.04 9.05 -0.84
C LEU A 158 15.61 10.05 0.25
N LEU A 159 15.23 9.55 1.42
CA LEU A 159 14.86 10.36 2.57
C LEU A 159 16.06 10.72 3.44
N SER A 160 17.25 10.12 3.27
CA SER A 160 18.42 10.27 4.16
C SER A 160 18.73 11.70 4.66
N ARG A 161 18.42 12.74 3.87
CA ARG A 161 18.63 14.16 4.22
C ARG A 161 17.34 14.93 4.55
N ALA A 162 16.18 14.29 4.45
CA ALA A 162 14.91 14.90 4.79
C ALA A 162 14.84 15.14 6.31
N PRO A 163 14.49 16.35 6.76
CA PRO A 163 14.24 16.61 8.17
C PRO A 163 12.97 15.86 8.57
N LEU A 164 13.09 15.01 9.59
CA LEU A 164 12.00 14.21 10.13
C LEU A 164 11.93 14.45 11.64
N GLU A 165 10.72 14.33 12.18
CA GLU A 165 10.47 14.43 13.62
C GLU A 165 11.16 13.28 14.36
N SER A 166 11.89 13.59 15.43
CA SER A 166 12.49 12.58 16.30
C SER A 166 11.44 11.94 17.18
N TRP A 167 11.56 10.63 17.41
CA TRP A 167 10.75 9.90 18.37
C TRP A 167 11.66 9.15 19.33
N ASN A 168 11.31 9.18 20.61
CA ASN A 168 12.13 8.58 21.67
C ASN A 168 11.31 7.55 22.44
N PRO A 169 11.65 6.25 22.37
CA PRO A 169 11.08 5.26 23.28
C PRO A 169 11.33 5.67 24.75
N PRO A 170 10.39 5.44 25.68
CA PRO A 170 9.19 4.63 25.55
C PRO A 170 7.91 5.43 25.24
N GLU A 171 8.01 6.58 24.55
CA GLU A 171 6.83 7.36 24.17
C GLU A 171 5.79 6.48 23.46
N ILE A 172 4.56 6.49 24.00
CA ILE A 172 3.48 5.60 23.57
C ILE A 172 3.01 5.99 22.19
N LEU A 173 2.87 4.99 21.31
CA LEU A 173 2.29 5.12 19.99
C LEU A 173 0.89 4.50 20.00
N GLU A 174 -0.13 5.26 19.61
CA GLU A 174 -1.52 4.77 19.52
C GLU A 174 -1.77 3.89 18.30
N LYS A 175 -0.86 3.94 17.32
CA LYS A 175 -0.97 3.23 16.03
C LYS A 175 0.41 2.85 15.52
N CYS A 176 0.44 1.87 14.63
CA CYS A 176 1.64 1.48 13.92
C CYS A 176 2.28 2.69 13.22
N THR A 177 3.52 3.01 13.61
CA THR A 177 4.24 4.18 13.14
C THR A 177 5.51 3.74 12.45
N MET A 178 5.70 4.21 11.21
CA MET A 178 6.94 3.94 10.49
C MET A 178 8.02 4.88 11.00
N VAL A 179 9.15 4.31 11.37
CA VAL A 179 10.35 5.04 11.78
C VAL A 179 11.53 4.62 10.92
N ARG A 180 12.51 5.51 10.84
CA ARG A 180 13.86 5.17 10.38
C ARG A 180 14.85 5.33 11.53
N VAL A 181 15.92 4.56 11.43
CA VAL A 181 17.15 4.75 12.20
C VAL A 181 18.17 5.40 11.25
N PRO A 182 18.79 6.55 11.58
CA PRO A 182 19.67 7.26 10.64
C PRO A 182 20.82 6.44 10.06
N SER A 183 21.34 5.47 10.82
CA SER A 183 22.41 4.56 10.41
C SER A 183 21.94 3.33 9.61
N ASP A 184 20.62 3.15 9.43
CA ASP A 184 20.02 1.99 8.76
C ASP A 184 19.06 2.43 7.64
N LEU A 185 19.11 1.73 6.51
CA LEU A 185 18.21 1.96 5.38
C LEU A 185 16.93 1.11 5.44
N THR A 186 16.82 0.24 6.45
CA THR A 186 15.66 -0.59 6.72
C THR A 186 14.55 0.26 7.33
N PRO A 187 13.34 0.31 6.73
CA PRO A 187 12.21 0.94 7.38
C PRO A 187 11.66 0.02 8.46
N TYR A 188 11.34 0.61 9.61
CA TYR A 188 10.76 -0.11 10.75
C TYR A 188 9.33 0.37 10.98
N PHE A 189 8.40 -0.55 11.20
CA PHE A 189 7.14 -0.21 11.86
C PHE A 189 7.25 -0.53 13.35
N ILE A 190 7.00 0.46 14.20
CA ILE A 190 6.80 0.25 15.63
C ILE A 190 5.29 0.12 15.85
N ALA A 191 4.88 -1.06 16.33
CA ALA A 191 3.49 -1.37 16.61
C ALA A 191 3.15 -1.13 18.09
N PRO A 192 1.94 -0.66 18.42
CA PRO A 192 1.43 -0.65 19.79
C PRO A 192 1.42 -2.07 20.39
N THR A 193 1.43 -2.18 21.71
CA THR A 193 1.47 -3.48 22.41
C THR A 193 0.28 -4.39 22.09
N ASN A 194 -0.89 -3.83 21.82
CA ASN A 194 -2.12 -4.58 21.54
C ASN A 194 -2.27 -5.00 20.07
N TYR A 195 -1.48 -4.46 19.14
CA TYR A 195 -1.53 -4.83 17.73
C TYR A 195 -1.32 -6.36 17.55
N PRO A 196 -1.97 -7.04 16.59
CA PRO A 196 -2.94 -6.52 15.62
C PRO A 196 -4.37 -6.39 16.19
N HIS A 197 -4.58 -6.64 17.48
CA HIS A 197 -5.88 -6.55 18.11
C HIS A 197 -6.20 -5.10 18.48
N TYR A 198 -7.34 -4.60 17.99
CA TYR A 198 -7.92 -3.34 18.45
C TYR A 198 -8.96 -3.62 19.54
N GLU A 199 -9.01 -2.78 20.58
CA GLU A 199 -10.14 -2.75 21.50
C GLU A 199 -11.43 -2.51 20.70
N GLY A 200 -12.30 -3.52 20.64
CA GLY A 200 -13.51 -3.53 19.79
C GLY A 200 -13.64 -4.71 18.84
N THR A 201 -12.62 -5.58 18.74
CA THR A 201 -12.69 -6.87 18.05
C THR A 201 -12.37 -8.00 19.04
N LEU A 202 -13.40 -8.43 19.77
CA LEU A 202 -13.51 -9.78 20.33
C LEU A 202 -14.34 -10.63 19.37
#